data_AF-A0A6L6EA97-F1
#
_entry.id   AF-A0A6L6EA97-F1
#
_cell.length_a   1.000
_cell.length_b   1.000
_cell.length_c   1.000
_cell.angle_alpha   90.00
_cell.angle_beta   90.00
_cell.angle_gamma   90.00
#
_symmetry.space_group_name_H-M   'P 1'
#
loop_
_entity.id
_entity.type
_entity.pdbx_description
1 polymer ?
#
loop_
_entity_poly.entity_id
_entity_poly.type
_entity_poly.pdbx_seq_one_letter_code
_entity_poly.pdbx_strand_id
1 'polypeptide(L)'
;MARRKFIAAGLVSSSRKTIQSGLKKRGLSNRALIVGIVLFALAVTLAPPIQHYFTQKAQINSLRTQLADNQAMLDKAAAELAQWNDPEYVASQARARLHFVFPGERQYIVVGNDAIENTNEQTKVSEQLPVGLPWYSRLISSITSTNVNQ
;
A
#
# COMPACT_ATOMS: atom_id res chain seq x y z
N MET A 1 42.21 59.84 -36.73
CA MET A 1 43.45 59.07 -36.42
C MET A 1 43.19 58.20 -35.20
N ALA A 2 43.16 56.89 -35.37
CA ALA A 2 42.94 55.92 -34.31
C ALA A 2 44.25 55.59 -33.57
N ARG A 3 44.21 55.48 -32.24
CA ARG A 3 45.32 54.91 -31.45
C ARG A 3 44.78 53.88 -30.44
N ARG A 4 45.07 52.62 -30.74
CA ARG A 4 44.94 51.42 -29.89
C ARG A 4 45.81 51.53 -28.64
N LYS A 5 45.28 51.12 -27.48
CA LYS A 5 46.04 50.60 -26.33
C LYS A 5 45.16 49.54 -25.62
N PHE A 6 45.33 48.26 -25.98
CA PHE A 6 46.10 47.23 -25.26
C PHE A 6 45.49 46.85 -23.90
N ILE A 7 44.85 45.67 -23.90
CA ILE A 7 44.34 44.92 -22.76
C ILE A 7 45.52 44.52 -21.86
N ALA A 8 45.46 44.93 -20.59
CA ALA A 8 46.35 44.42 -19.55
C ALA A 8 45.85 43.05 -19.07
N ALA A 9 46.41 41.98 -19.63
CA ALA A 9 46.29 40.63 -19.08
C ALA A 9 47.23 40.53 -17.86
N GLY A 10 46.68 40.76 -16.67
CA GLY A 10 47.34 40.51 -15.40
C GLY A 10 47.50 39.02 -15.16
N LEU A 11 48.76 38.59 -15.12
CA LEU A 11 49.30 37.28 -14.80
C LEU A 11 48.58 36.57 -13.63
N VAL A 12 47.85 35.48 -13.90
CA VAL A 12 47.63 34.42 -12.91
C VAL A 12 48.93 33.62 -12.82
N SER A 13 49.87 34.14 -12.03
CA SER A 13 51.11 33.46 -11.71
C SER A 13 50.88 32.41 -10.63
N SER A 14 51.03 31.16 -11.03
CA SER A 14 51.60 30.04 -10.27
C SER A 14 51.58 30.14 -8.74
N SER A 15 50.53 29.61 -8.11
CA SER A 15 50.61 29.05 -6.76
C SER A 15 50.28 27.56 -6.80
N ARG A 16 51.19 26.80 -7.41
CA ARG A 16 51.14 25.34 -7.48
C ARG A 16 52.37 24.73 -6.81
N LYS A 17 52.76 25.21 -5.61
CA LYS A 17 53.89 24.60 -4.89
C LYS A 17 53.96 24.87 -3.38
N THR A 18 52.91 24.57 -2.60
CA THR A 18 53.07 24.64 -1.13
C THR A 18 52.33 23.57 -0.31
N ILE A 19 51.69 22.57 -0.92
CA ILE A 19 51.03 21.50 -0.14
C ILE A 19 51.98 20.33 0.23
N GLN A 20 53.25 20.37 -0.19
CA GLN A 20 54.17 19.22 -0.02
C GLN A 20 55.08 19.25 1.22
N SER A 21 55.09 20.29 2.05
CA SER A 21 56.08 20.41 3.14
C SER A 21 55.58 20.10 4.56
N GLY A 22 54.34 19.63 4.74
CA GLY A 22 53.77 19.37 6.06
C GLY A 22 53.91 17.94 6.60
N LEU A 23 54.19 16.94 5.74
CA LEU A 23 54.05 15.52 6.12
C LEU A 23 55.38 14.81 6.44
N LYS A 24 56.54 15.47 6.27
CA LYS A 24 57.86 14.84 6.49
C LYS A 24 58.24 14.59 7.97
N LYS A 25 57.34 14.86 8.93
CA LYS A 25 57.55 14.56 10.37
C LYS A 25 56.91 13.27 10.88
N ARG A 26 56.07 12.60 10.07
CA ARG A 26 55.64 11.21 10.30
C ARG A 26 56.04 10.45 9.04
N GLY A 27 56.69 9.30 9.14
CA GLY A 27 57.26 8.54 8.01
C GLY A 27 56.24 7.98 6.99
N LEU A 28 55.25 8.77 6.58
CA LEU A 28 54.33 8.45 5.51
C LEU A 28 55.06 8.64 4.18
N SER A 29 55.53 7.52 3.62
CA SER A 29 55.98 7.46 2.24
C SER A 29 54.88 7.94 1.30
N ASN A 30 55.24 8.60 0.19
CA ASN A 30 54.29 9.01 -0.86
C ASN A 30 53.39 7.84 -1.31
N ARG A 31 53.90 6.60 -1.24
CA ARG A 31 53.12 5.38 -1.52
C ARG A 31 51.95 5.19 -0.56
N ALA A 32 52.14 5.43 0.74
CA ALA A 32 51.08 5.31 1.74
C ALA A 32 49.98 6.35 1.53
N LEU A 33 50.36 7.57 1.11
CA LEU A 33 49.40 8.63 0.78
C LEU A 33 48.58 8.27 -0.47
N ILE A 34 49.21 7.72 -1.50
CA ILE A 34 48.50 7.25 -2.70
C ILE A 34 47.53 6.12 -2.34
N VAL A 35 47.95 5.13 -1.55
CA VAL A 35 47.08 4.03 -1.11
C VAL A 35 45.89 4.54 -0.30
N GLY A 36 46.11 5.50 0.61
CA GLY A 36 45.03 6.12 1.38
C GLY A 36 44.00 6.84 0.49
N ILE A 37 44.45 7.59 -0.50
CA ILE A 37 43.57 8.26 -1.48
C ILE A 37 42.79 7.23 -2.31
N VAL A 38 43.44 6.15 -2.76
CA VAL A 38 42.77 5.10 -3.53
C VAL A 38 41.68 4.42 -2.69
N LEU A 39 41.98 4.04 -1.45
CA LEU A 39 40.98 3.45 -0.55
C LEU A 39 39.83 4.42 -0.26
N PHE A 40 40.13 5.70 -0.07
CA PHE A 40 39.11 6.73 0.14
C PHE A 40 38.22 6.91 -1.10
N ALA A 41 38.80 6.98 -2.30
CA ALA A 41 38.05 7.03 -3.54
C ALA A 41 37.18 5.78 -3.72
N LEU A 42 37.72 4.59 -3.43
CA LEU A 42 36.98 3.33 -3.49
C LEU A 42 35.79 3.33 -2.51
N ALA A 43 35.98 3.81 -1.29
CA ALA A 43 34.91 3.93 -0.30
C ALA A 43 33.81 4.91 -0.74
N VAL A 44 34.16 6.07 -1.30
CA VAL A 44 33.19 7.05 -1.81
C VAL A 44 32.44 6.51 -3.03
N THR A 45 33.10 5.75 -3.91
CA THR A 45 32.47 5.13 -5.09
C THR A 45 31.57 3.96 -4.72
N LEU A 46 31.92 3.17 -3.69
CA LEU A 46 31.13 2.01 -3.25
C LEU A 46 30.02 2.37 -2.26
N ALA A 47 30.06 3.54 -1.62
CA ALA A 47 29.04 3.95 -0.65
C ALA A 47 27.62 4.02 -1.25
N PRO A 48 27.38 4.64 -2.43
CA PRO A 48 26.04 4.68 -3.03
C PRO A 48 25.50 3.30 -3.46
N PRO A 49 26.26 2.44 -4.19
CA PRO A 49 25.77 1.13 -4.65
C PRO A 49 25.22 0.20 -3.57
N ILE A 50 25.84 0.20 -2.38
CA ILE A 50 25.45 -0.71 -1.29
C ILE A 50 24.03 -0.40 -0.81
N GLN A 51 23.64 0.89 -0.78
CA GLN A 51 22.29 1.30 -0.36
C GLN A 51 21.21 0.88 -1.37
N HIS A 52 21.51 0.91 -2.67
CA HIS A 52 20.55 0.55 -3.73
C HIS A 52 20.30 -0.95 -3.88
N TYR A 53 21.24 -1.80 -3.48
CA TYR A 53 21.09 -3.25 -3.59
C TYR A 53 20.03 -3.80 -2.62
N PHE A 54 19.94 -3.25 -1.41
CA PHE A 54 18.96 -3.70 -0.41
C PHE A 54 17.54 -3.21 -0.70
N THR A 55 17.37 -2.00 -1.26
CA THR A 55 16.05 -1.47 -1.60
C THR A 55 15.40 -2.21 -2.77
N GLN A 56 16.18 -2.59 -3.79
CA GLN A 56 15.68 -3.40 -4.92
C GLN A 56 15.24 -4.80 -4.48
N LYS A 57 15.96 -5.43 -3.54
CA LYS A 57 15.58 -6.77 -3.02
C LYS A 57 14.27 -6.74 -2.24
N ALA A 58 14.04 -5.70 -1.42
CA ALA A 58 12.79 -5.53 -0.70
C ALA A 58 11.60 -5.31 -1.66
N GLN A 59 11.79 -4.51 -2.71
CA GLN A 59 10.78 -4.28 -3.74
C GLN A 59 10.45 -5.56 -4.53
N ILE A 60 11.46 -6.35 -4.93
CA ILE A 60 11.22 -7.60 -5.65
C ILE A 60 10.42 -8.60 -4.79
N ASN A 61 10.71 -8.68 -3.49
CA ASN A 61 9.99 -9.58 -2.60
C ASN A 61 8.53 -9.14 -2.41
N SER A 62 8.28 -7.84 -2.20
CA SER A 62 6.91 -7.34 -2.05
C SER A 62 6.08 -7.46 -3.33
N LEU A 63 6.70 -7.30 -4.51
CA LEU A 63 6.03 -7.54 -5.79
C LEU A 63 5.70 -9.02 -6.00
N ARG A 64 6.59 -9.93 -5.59
CA ARG A 64 6.35 -11.38 -5.67
C ARG A 64 5.22 -11.83 -4.76
N THR A 65 5.14 -11.30 -3.53
CA THR A 65 4.03 -11.62 -2.62
C THR A 65 2.71 -11.09 -3.17
N GLN A 66 2.70 -9.86 -3.69
CA GLN A 66 1.50 -9.30 -4.35
C GLN A 66 1.04 -10.15 -5.54
N LEU A 67 1.97 -10.66 -6.37
CA LEU A 67 1.61 -11.52 -7.50
C LEU A 67 0.95 -12.82 -7.02
N ALA A 68 1.51 -13.45 -5.98
CA ALA A 68 0.96 -14.67 -5.41
C ALA A 68 -0.43 -14.45 -4.80
N ASP A 69 -0.61 -13.35 -4.05
CA ASP A 69 -1.90 -13.00 -3.46
C ASP A 69 -2.96 -12.72 -4.53
N ASN A 70 -2.60 -11.97 -5.57
CA ASN A 70 -3.50 -11.69 -6.68
C ASN A 70 -3.90 -12.97 -7.42
N GLN A 71 -2.95 -13.88 -7.68
CA GLN A 71 -3.26 -15.16 -8.31
C GLN A 71 -4.21 -16.00 -7.44
N ALA A 72 -3.96 -16.06 -6.13
CA ALA A 72 -4.83 -16.77 -5.21
C ALA A 72 -6.24 -16.17 -5.15
N MET A 73 -6.38 -14.85 -5.27
CA MET A 73 -7.68 -14.19 -5.35
C MET A 73 -8.41 -14.50 -6.66
N LEU A 74 -7.69 -14.52 -7.79
CA LEU A 74 -8.25 -14.91 -9.09
C LEU A 74 -8.74 -16.37 -9.06
N ASP A 75 -7.95 -17.28 -8.51
CA ASP A 75 -8.31 -18.70 -8.43
C ASP A 75 -9.55 -18.92 -7.55
N LYS A 76 -9.62 -18.21 -6.41
CA LYS A 76 -10.81 -18.22 -5.53
C LYS A 76 -12.05 -17.67 -6.24
N ALA A 77 -11.92 -16.52 -6.90
CA ALA A 77 -13.03 -15.90 -7.62
C ALA A 77 -13.51 -16.78 -8.78
N ALA A 78 -12.60 -17.44 -9.50
CA ALA A 78 -12.93 -18.38 -10.56
C ALA A 78 -13.66 -19.63 -10.02
N ALA A 79 -13.21 -20.17 -8.89
CA ALA A 79 -13.86 -21.30 -8.24
C ALA A 79 -15.26 -20.94 -7.73
N GLU A 80 -15.42 -19.74 -7.16
CA GLU A 80 -16.72 -19.23 -6.74
C GLU A 80 -17.65 -19.04 -7.95
N LEU A 81 -17.17 -18.42 -9.04
CA LEU A 81 -17.96 -18.25 -10.26
C LEU A 81 -18.43 -19.59 -10.83
N ALA A 82 -17.57 -20.62 -10.81
CA ALA A 82 -17.94 -21.97 -11.24
C ALA A 82 -19.10 -22.54 -10.39
N GLN A 83 -19.13 -22.27 -9.08
CA GLN A 83 -20.24 -22.67 -8.21
C GLN A 83 -21.52 -21.89 -8.53
N TRP A 84 -21.43 -20.56 -8.77
CA TRP A 84 -22.60 -19.75 -9.14
C TRP A 84 -23.19 -20.11 -10.51
N ASN A 85 -22.41 -20.73 -11.40
CA ASN A 85 -22.91 -21.23 -12.69
C ASN A 85 -23.69 -22.55 -12.56
N ASP A 86 -23.62 -23.22 -11.41
CA ASP A 86 -24.39 -24.44 -11.15
C ASP A 86 -25.84 -24.08 -10.70
N PRO A 87 -26.87 -24.44 -11.49
CA PRO A 87 -28.26 -24.12 -11.14
C PRO A 87 -28.72 -24.73 -9.81
N GLU A 88 -28.21 -25.89 -9.41
CA GLU A 88 -28.56 -26.52 -8.14
C GLU A 88 -27.98 -25.74 -6.96
N TYR A 89 -26.74 -25.25 -7.10
CA TYR A 89 -26.12 -24.38 -6.10
C TYR A 89 -26.93 -23.09 -5.94
N VAL A 90 -27.32 -22.44 -7.04
CA VAL A 90 -28.15 -21.23 -7.01
C VAL A 90 -29.51 -21.49 -6.37
N ALA A 91 -30.18 -22.60 -6.74
CA ALA A 91 -31.46 -22.98 -6.15
C ALA A 91 -31.36 -23.22 -4.63
N SER A 92 -30.29 -23.89 -4.18
CA SER A 92 -30.03 -24.12 -2.75
C SER A 92 -29.79 -22.81 -1.99
N GLN A 93 -28.99 -21.89 -2.54
CA GLN A 93 -28.70 -20.59 -1.95
C GLN A 93 -29.95 -19.70 -1.90
N ALA A 94 -30.74 -19.70 -2.97
CA ALA A 94 -32.01 -18.96 -3.03
C ALA A 94 -33.02 -19.51 -2.00
N ARG A 95 -33.13 -20.83 -1.86
CA ARG A 95 -34.00 -21.46 -0.85
C ARG A 95 -33.54 -21.17 0.58
N ALA A 96 -32.23 -21.21 0.83
CA ALA A 96 -31.65 -20.97 2.15
C ALA A 96 -31.73 -19.51 2.61
N ARG A 97 -31.45 -18.55 1.71
CA ARG A 97 -31.39 -17.12 2.05
C ARG A 97 -32.66 -16.34 1.76
N LEU A 98 -33.36 -16.69 0.68
CA LEU A 98 -34.51 -15.95 0.17
C LEU A 98 -35.82 -16.73 0.32
N HIS A 99 -35.76 -17.97 0.81
CA HIS A 99 -36.93 -18.84 0.95
C HIS A 99 -37.70 -19.00 -0.37
N PHE A 100 -36.98 -19.02 -1.51
CA PHE A 100 -37.58 -19.29 -2.80
C PHE A 100 -37.82 -20.78 -3.03
N VAL A 101 -38.91 -21.08 -3.73
CA VAL A 101 -39.32 -22.44 -4.13
C VAL A 101 -39.75 -22.44 -5.58
N PHE A 102 -39.63 -23.59 -6.25
CA PHE A 102 -40.10 -23.72 -7.62
C PHE A 102 -41.64 -23.68 -7.70
N PRO A 103 -42.22 -23.23 -8.82
CA PRO A 103 -43.67 -23.23 -8.98
C PRO A 103 -44.24 -24.65 -8.80
N GLY A 104 -45.16 -24.82 -7.86
CA GLY A 104 -45.76 -26.12 -7.50
C GLY A 104 -45.18 -26.79 -6.25
N GLU A 105 -44.05 -26.31 -5.72
CA GLU A 105 -43.50 -26.77 -4.44
C GLU A 105 -44.20 -26.07 -3.25
N ARG A 106 -44.40 -26.80 -2.14
CA ARG A 106 -44.95 -26.23 -0.89
C ARG A 106 -43.85 -26.10 0.16
N GLN A 107 -43.59 -24.88 0.61
CA GLN A 107 -42.65 -24.61 1.70
C GLN A 107 -43.37 -24.68 3.05
N TYR A 108 -42.81 -25.45 3.99
CA TYR A 108 -43.28 -25.48 5.37
C TYR A 108 -42.30 -24.69 6.24
N ILE A 109 -42.81 -23.69 6.95
CA ILE A 109 -42.05 -22.95 7.96
C ILE A 109 -42.52 -23.48 9.32
N VAL A 110 -41.60 -24.07 10.08
CA VAL A 110 -41.90 -24.55 11.43
C VAL A 110 -41.91 -23.34 12.37
N VAL A 111 -43.11 -22.84 12.67
CA VAL A 111 -43.34 -21.94 13.79
C VAL A 111 -43.54 -22.80 15.03
N GLY A 112 -42.47 -23.00 15.80
CA GLY A 112 -42.54 -23.63 17.11
C GLY A 112 -43.40 -22.79 18.06
N ASN A 113 -44.15 -23.45 18.95
CA ASN A 113 -44.99 -22.82 19.98
C ASN A 113 -44.17 -22.27 21.16
N ASP A 114 -42.88 -22.03 20.96
CA ASP A 114 -42.10 -21.24 21.90
C ASP A 114 -42.62 -19.82 21.73
N ALA A 115 -43.06 -19.22 22.84
CA ALA A 115 -43.46 -17.83 22.88
C ALA A 115 -42.51 -17.04 21.99
N ILE A 116 -43.08 -16.29 21.03
CA ILE A 116 -42.34 -15.45 20.10
C ILE A 116 -41.55 -14.45 20.94
N GLU A 117 -40.40 -14.86 21.48
CA GLU A 117 -39.32 -13.96 21.80
C GLU A 117 -38.99 -13.39 20.43
N ASN A 118 -39.46 -12.16 20.24
CA ASN A 118 -39.16 -11.36 19.09
C ASN A 118 -37.66 -11.08 19.16
N THR A 119 -36.82 -12.08 18.91
CA THR A 119 -35.49 -11.90 18.34
C THR A 119 -35.69 -11.54 16.86
N ASN A 120 -36.58 -10.59 16.60
CA ASN A 120 -36.20 -9.54 15.68
C ASN A 120 -34.92 -9.02 16.31
N GLU A 121 -33.78 -9.33 15.71
CA GLU A 121 -32.65 -8.42 15.79
C GLU A 121 -33.11 -7.11 15.14
N GLN A 122 -34.00 -6.41 15.85
CA GLN A 122 -34.40 -5.07 15.55
C GLN A 122 -33.10 -4.32 15.69
N THR A 123 -32.46 -4.05 14.55
CA THR A 123 -31.22 -3.30 14.47
C THR A 123 -31.33 -2.16 15.46
N LYS A 124 -30.45 -2.08 16.47
CA LYS A 124 -30.55 -1.19 17.64
C LYS A 124 -30.99 0.25 17.30
N VAL A 125 -30.63 0.68 16.09
CA VAL A 125 -31.04 1.95 15.47
C VAL A 125 -32.56 2.17 15.48
N SER A 126 -33.38 1.12 15.27
CA SER A 126 -34.84 1.21 15.21
C SER A 126 -35.51 1.44 16.57
N GLU A 127 -34.89 1.04 17.68
CA GLU A 127 -35.43 1.30 19.03
C GLU A 127 -35.20 2.74 19.50
N GLN A 128 -34.22 3.41 18.90
CA GLN A 128 -33.83 4.78 19.26
C GLN A 128 -34.64 5.85 18.51
N LEU A 129 -35.55 5.44 17.61
CA LEU A 129 -36.37 6.35 16.81
C LEU A 129 -37.78 6.51 17.42
N PRO A 130 -38.29 7.75 17.58
CA PRO A 130 -39.63 7.99 18.09
C PRO A 130 -40.71 7.28 17.25
N VAL A 131 -41.61 6.56 17.92
CA VAL A 131 -42.78 5.95 17.29
C VAL A 131 -43.73 7.04 16.80
N GLY A 132 -44.16 6.96 15.53
CA GLY A 132 -45.09 7.92 14.91
C GLY A 132 -44.55 8.67 13.69
N LEU A 133 -43.25 8.55 13.37
CA LEU A 133 -42.70 9.14 12.15
C LEU A 133 -43.09 8.32 10.90
N PRO A 134 -43.32 8.96 9.74
CA PRO A 134 -43.40 8.29 8.45
C PRO A 134 -42.15 7.46 8.14
N TRP A 135 -42.31 6.36 7.39
CA TRP A 135 -41.24 5.38 7.14
C TRP A 135 -40.00 6.00 6.46
N TYR A 136 -40.19 6.96 5.55
CA TYR A 136 -39.10 7.62 4.84
C TYR A 136 -38.21 8.44 5.80
N SER A 137 -38.81 9.10 6.79
CA SER A 137 -38.08 9.87 7.80
C SER A 137 -37.23 8.96 8.68
N ARG A 138 -37.71 7.74 8.96
CA ARG A 138 -36.96 6.73 9.73
C ARG A 138 -35.73 6.24 8.97
N LEU A 139 -35.87 6.02 7.66
CA LEU A 139 -34.76 5.60 6.80
C LEU A 139 -33.65 6.66 6.75
N ILE A 140 -34.01 7.92 6.49
CA ILE A 140 -33.04 9.03 6.47
C ILE A 140 -32.34 9.16 7.83
N SER A 141 -33.09 9.07 8.93
CA SER A 141 -32.55 9.16 10.29
C SER A 141 -31.62 7.99 10.64
N SER A 142 -31.83 6.80 10.07
CA SER A 142 -30.94 5.65 10.26
C SER A 142 -29.59 5.83 9.54
N ILE A 143 -29.59 6.46 8.36
CA ILE A 143 -28.36 6.73 7.62
C ILE A 143 -27.56 7.84 8.31
N THR A 144 -28.22 8.85 8.85
CA THR A 144 -27.54 9.93 9.58
C THR A 144 -27.08 9.48 10.97
N SER A 145 -27.83 8.63 11.68
CA SER A 145 -27.44 8.14 13.02
C SER A 145 -26.25 7.18 13.01
N THR A 146 -26.09 6.41 11.92
CA THR A 146 -24.94 5.51 11.73
C THR A 146 -23.65 6.27 11.39
N ASN A 147 -23.75 7.46 10.77
CA ASN A 147 -22.60 8.31 10.46
C ASN A 147 -22.07 9.07 11.70
N VAL A 148 -22.93 9.39 12.66
CA VAL A 148 -22.59 10.17 13.87
C VAL A 148 -21.86 9.33 14.95
N ASN A 149 -21.82 8.00 14.82
CA ASN A 149 -21.18 7.09 15.79
C ASN A 149 -19.82 6.52 15.30
N GLN A 150 -19.05 7.26 14.50
CA GLN A 150 -17.62 6.99 14.27
C GLN A 150 -16.74 8.05 14.93
#